data_AF-A0A4R6J2D6-F1
#
_entry.id   AF-A0A4R6J2D6-F1
#
_cell.length_a   1.000
_cell.length_b   1.000
_cell.length_c   1.000
_cell.angle_alpha   90.00
_cell.angle_beta   90.00
_cell.angle_gamma   90.00
#
_symmetry.space_group_name_H-M   'P 1'
#
loop_
_entity.id
_entity.type
_entity.pdbx_description
1 polymer ?
#
loop_
_entity_poly.entity_id
_entity_poly.type
_entity_poly.pdbx_seq_one_letter_code
_entity_poly.pdbx_strand_id
1 'polypeptide(L)'
;MIEENELAVIEHYSTEELVRYIQRLVAEDFPKLVQLLYRLDISEAKLKETLALQKDTDAGILIAQMIINRLAQKKKSREEFARKNWDGSEEERW
;
A
#
# COMPACT_ATOMS: atom_id res chain seq x y z
N MET A 1 -16.97 -13.70 -2.07
CA MET A 1 -16.69 -12.27 -1.77
C MET A 1 -15.98 -12.19 -0.42
N ILE A 2 -14.65 -12.32 -0.38
CA ILE A 2 -13.85 -12.19 0.86
C ILE A 2 -12.70 -11.17 0.66
N GLU A 3 -12.45 -10.77 -0.58
CA GLU A 3 -11.25 -10.02 -0.97
C GLU A 3 -11.31 -8.51 -0.72
N GLU A 4 -12.48 -7.87 -0.70
CA GLU A 4 -12.60 -6.42 -0.46
C GLU A 4 -12.21 -5.99 0.96
N ASN A 5 -12.22 -6.90 1.94
CA ASN A 5 -11.93 -6.58 3.34
C ASN A 5 -10.42 -6.47 3.63
N GLU A 6 -9.56 -7.03 2.78
CA GLU A 6 -8.13 -7.17 3.13
C GLU A 6 -7.38 -5.83 3.15
N LEU A 7 -7.73 -4.90 2.25
CA LEU A 7 -7.15 -3.56 2.24
C LEU A 7 -7.52 -2.77 3.50
N ALA A 8 -8.78 -2.84 3.91
CA ALA A 8 -9.26 -2.16 5.11
C ALA A 8 -8.55 -2.72 6.36
N VAL A 9 -8.31 -4.03 6.40
CA VAL A 9 -7.60 -4.66 7.52
C VAL A 9 -6.14 -4.19 7.60
N ILE A 10 -5.40 -4.20 6.49
CA ILE A 10 -3.97 -3.80 6.52
C ILE A 10 -3.77 -2.30 6.80
N GLU A 11 -4.75 -1.45 6.49
CA GLU A 11 -4.69 -0.01 6.83
C GLU A 11 -4.68 0.24 8.34
N HIS A 12 -5.13 -0.73 9.15
CA HIS A 12 -5.15 -0.65 10.61
C HIS A 12 -3.99 -1.40 11.28
N TYR A 13 -3.13 -2.08 10.51
CA TYR A 13 -1.97 -2.78 11.07
C TYR A 13 -0.92 -1.80 11.57
N SER A 14 -0.29 -2.16 12.70
CA SER A 14 1.00 -1.58 13.07
C SER A 14 2.06 -1.97 12.03
N THR A 15 3.18 -1.24 12.00
CA THR A 15 4.31 -1.57 11.14
C THR A 15 4.76 -3.01 11.35
N GLU A 16 4.87 -3.46 12.60
CA GLU A 16 5.32 -4.81 12.95
C GLU A 16 4.32 -5.88 12.54
N GLU A 17 3.02 -5.61 12.66
CA GLU A 17 1.95 -6.51 12.21
C GLU A 17 1.97 -6.67 10.69
N LEU A 18 2.13 -5.55 9.96
CA LEU A 18 2.23 -5.57 8.52
C LEU A 18 3.48 -6.32 8.05
N VAL A 19 4.64 -6.08 8.67
CA VAL A 19 5.87 -6.82 8.36
C VAL A 19 5.66 -8.32 8.53
N ARG A 20 5.14 -8.76 9.68
CA ARG A 20 4.88 -10.20 9.93
C ARG A 20 3.88 -10.79 8.94
N TYR A 21 2.82 -10.04 8.61
CA TYR A 21 1.83 -10.48 7.64
C TYR A 21 2.46 -10.66 6.25
N ILE A 22 3.25 -9.69 5.80
CA ILE A 22 3.92 -9.73 4.51
C ILE A 22 5.00 -10.83 4.47
N GLN A 23 5.79 -11.00 5.53
CA GLN A 23 6.76 -12.10 5.64
C GLN A 23 6.08 -13.46 5.46
N ARG A 24 4.92 -13.66 6.10
CA ARG A 24 4.12 -14.88 5.93
C ARG A 24 3.70 -15.06 4.47
N LEU A 25 3.20 -14.01 3.82
CA LEU A 25 2.82 -14.11 2.40
C LEU A 25 4.02 -14.39 1.49
N VAL A 26 5.19 -13.80 1.77
CA VAL A 26 6.42 -14.10 1.03
C VAL A 26 6.79 -15.58 1.14
N ALA A 27 6.65 -16.17 2.34
CA ALA A 27 7.04 -17.55 2.62
C ALA A 27 5.99 -18.60 2.20
N GLU A 28 4.71 -18.30 2.37
CA GLU A 28 3.62 -19.29 2.31
C GLU A 28 2.63 -19.04 1.16
N ASP A 29 2.46 -17.79 0.72
CA ASP A 29 1.43 -17.43 -0.28
C ASP A 29 1.83 -16.20 -1.12
N PHE A 30 2.86 -16.39 -1.94
CA PHE A 30 3.37 -15.35 -2.83
C PHE A 30 2.34 -14.84 -3.85
N PRO A 31 1.47 -15.68 -4.44
CA PRO A 31 0.40 -15.20 -5.32
C PRO A 31 -0.52 -14.18 -4.63
N LYS A 32 -0.87 -14.42 -3.36
CA LYS A 32 -1.68 -13.49 -2.57
C LYS A 32 -0.95 -12.18 -2.30
N LEU A 33 0.36 -12.23 -2.04
CA LEU A 33 1.18 -11.02 -1.93
C LEU A 33 1.10 -10.17 -3.21
N VAL A 34 1.27 -10.80 -4.37
CA VAL A 34 1.23 -10.11 -5.66
C VAL A 34 -0.14 -9.47 -5.89
N GLN A 35 -1.23 -10.19 -5.61
CA GLN A 35 -2.60 -9.65 -5.70
C GLN A 35 -2.81 -8.43 -4.79
N LEU A 36 -2.33 -8.51 -3.54
CA LEU A 36 -2.42 -7.40 -2.60
C LEU A 36 -1.69 -6.15 -3.11
N LEU A 37 -0.48 -6.33 -3.64
CA LEU A 37 0.34 -5.24 -4.16
C LEU A 37 -0.30 -4.59 -5.39
N TYR A 38 -0.88 -5.36 -6.29
CA TYR A 38 -1.60 -4.82 -7.45
C TYR A 38 -2.77 -3.91 -7.04
N ARG A 39 -3.51 -4.25 -5.98
CA ARG A 39 -4.59 -3.41 -5.46
C ARG A 39 -4.12 -2.09 -4.85
N LEU A 40 -2.85 -2.00 -4.50
CA LEU A 40 -2.20 -0.79 -4.00
C LEU A 40 -1.47 -0.01 -5.10
N ASP A 41 -1.64 -0.39 -6.37
CA ASP A 41 -0.89 0.14 -7.52
C ASP A 41 0.64 -0.10 -7.41
N ILE A 42 1.05 -1.20 -6.78
CA ILE A 42 2.44 -1.64 -6.74
C ILE A 42 2.61 -2.77 -7.76
N SER A 43 3.42 -2.53 -8.80
CA SER A 43 3.63 -3.50 -9.88
C SER A 43 4.55 -4.63 -9.49
N GLU A 44 4.35 -5.82 -10.08
CA GLU A 44 5.23 -6.98 -9.92
C GLU A 44 6.69 -6.67 -10.31
N ALA A 45 6.91 -5.81 -11.31
CA ALA A 45 8.25 -5.36 -11.69
C ALA A 45 8.97 -4.65 -10.53
N LYS A 46 8.26 -3.75 -9.83
CA LYS A 46 8.79 -3.02 -8.67
C LYS A 46 9.03 -3.93 -7.47
N LEU A 47 8.17 -4.94 -7.27
CA LEU A 47 8.39 -6.00 -6.29
C LEU A 47 9.66 -6.79 -6.59
N LYS A 48 9.82 -7.28 -7.83
CA LYS A 48 10.99 -8.05 -8.26
C LYS A 48 12.28 -7.25 -8.14
N GLU A 49 12.26 -5.97 -8.50
CA GLU A 49 13.40 -5.06 -8.31
C GLU A 49 13.78 -4.94 -6.83
N THR A 50 12.78 -4.76 -5.95
CA THR A 50 13.00 -4.67 -4.50
C THR A 50 13.59 -5.95 -3.93
N LEU A 51 13.11 -7.12 -4.37
CA LEU A 51 13.64 -8.43 -3.99
C LEU A 51 15.05 -8.69 -4.55
N ALA A 52 15.34 -8.23 -5.77
CA ALA A 52 16.63 -8.42 -6.41
C ALA A 52 17.73 -7.56 -5.81
N LEU A 53 17.39 -6.36 -5.32
CA LEU A 53 18.32 -5.41 -4.73
C LEU A 53 18.86 -5.85 -3.35
N GLN A 54 18.24 -6.83 -2.69
CA GLN A 54 18.55 -7.16 -1.30
C GLN A 54 18.53 -8.68 -1.07
N LYS A 55 19.72 -9.28 -0.96
CA LYS A 55 19.89 -10.69 -0.57
C LYS A 55 19.93 -10.90 0.95
N ASP A 56 20.27 -9.87 1.73
CA ASP A 56 20.45 -9.96 3.19
C ASP A 56 19.41 -9.17 4.00
N THR A 57 18.64 -8.27 3.37
CA THR A 57 17.56 -7.54 4.05
C THR A 57 16.28 -8.36 3.97
N ASP A 58 15.58 -8.47 5.09
CA ASP A 58 14.30 -9.16 5.17
C ASP A 58 13.27 -8.53 4.22
N ALA A 59 12.99 -9.23 3.12
CA ALA A 59 12.08 -8.78 2.06
C ALA A 59 10.73 -8.28 2.60
N GLY A 60 10.25 -8.88 3.70
CA GLY A 60 8.99 -8.49 4.32
C GLY A 60 9.00 -7.07 4.88
N ILE A 61 10.14 -6.62 5.43
CA ILE A 61 10.31 -5.24 5.92
C ILE A 61 10.22 -4.23 4.78
N LEU A 62 10.92 -4.49 3.69
CA LEU A 62 10.96 -3.58 2.54
C LEU A 62 9.60 -3.45 1.89
N ILE A 63 8.92 -4.58 1.67
CA ILE A 63 7.61 -4.60 1.05
C ILE A 63 6.57 -3.94 1.97
N ALA A 64 6.63 -4.17 3.29
CA ALA A 64 5.77 -3.46 4.24
C ALA A 64 5.99 -1.94 4.19
N GLN A 65 7.24 -1.48 4.11
CA GLN A 65 7.53 -0.05 3.99
C GLN A 65 7.00 0.54 2.68
N MET A 66 7.08 -0.19 1.57
CA MET A 66 6.47 0.24 0.30
C MET A 66 4.95 0.41 0.42
N ILE A 67 4.28 -0.53 1.09
CA ILE A 67 2.84 -0.48 1.34
C ILE A 67 2.49 0.74 2.19
N ILE A 68 3.18 0.96 3.32
CA ILE A 68 2.96 2.11 4.21
C ILE A 68 3.12 3.42 3.44
N ASN A 69 4.19 3.55 2.66
CA ASN A 69 4.44 4.74 1.84
C ASN A 69 3.30 4.98 0.85
N ARG A 70 2.78 3.93 0.23
CA ARG A 70 1.69 4.02 -0.73
C ARG A 70 0.36 4.41 -0.08
N LEU A 71 0.05 3.85 1.09
CA LEU A 71 -1.12 4.22 1.88
C LEU A 71 -1.06 5.68 2.32
N ALA A 72 0.11 6.16 2.78
CA ALA A 72 0.34 7.55 3.13
C ALA A 72 0.15 8.50 1.93
N GLN A 73 0.69 8.14 0.75
CA GLN A 73 0.47 8.90 -0.49
C GLN A 73 -1.01 8.98 -0.86
N LYS A 74 -1.74 7.87 -0.75
CA LYS A 74 -3.18 7.82 -1.04
C LYS A 74 -3.97 8.71 -0.09
N LYS A 75 -3.63 8.69 1.21
CA LYS A 75 -4.25 9.56 2.23
C LYS A 75 -3.98 11.03 1.93
N LYS A 76 -2.72 11.40 1.70
CA LYS A 76 -2.33 12.78 1.36
C LYS A 76 -3.03 13.28 0.10
N SER A 77 -3.08 12.45 -0.95
CA SER A 77 -3.78 12.82 -2.18
C SER A 77 -5.27 13.07 -1.93
N ARG A 78 -5.96 12.23 -1.14
CA ARG A 78 -7.36 12.46 -0.75
C ARG A 78 -7.55 13.76 0.02
N GLU A 79 -6.67 14.06 0.97
CA GLU A 79 -6.70 15.32 1.75
C GLU A 79 -6.47 16.55 0.85
N GLU A 80 -5.52 16.48 -0.08
CA GLU A 80 -5.23 17.55 -1.04
C GLU A 80 -6.40 17.80 -2.00
N PHE A 81 -7.03 16.74 -2.54
CA PHE A 81 -8.22 16.86 -3.36
C PHE A 81 -9.43 17.39 -2.58
N ALA A 82 -9.65 16.91 -1.35
CA ALA A 82 -10.72 17.42 -0.50
C ALA A 82 -10.52 18.90 -0.16
N ARG A 83 -9.29 19.32 0.14
CA ARG A 83 -8.96 20.73 0.38
C ARG A 83 -9.13 21.58 -0.88
N LYS A 84 -8.71 21.10 -2.06
CA LYS A 84 -8.90 21.82 -3.33
C LYS A 84 -10.37 22.00 -3.69
N ASN A 85 -11.24 21.05 -3.34
CA ASN A 85 -12.68 21.20 -3.49
C ASN A 85 -13.31 22.14 -2.44
N TRP A 86 -12.59 22.46 -1.35
CA TRP A 86 -13.06 23.32 -0.27
C TRP A 86 -12.50 24.76 -0.36
N ASP A 87 -11.34 24.98 -0.98
CA ASP A 87 -10.62 26.27 -0.88
C ASP A 87 -11.15 27.47 -1.69
N GLY A 88 -12.31 27.37 -2.34
CA GLY A 88 -12.95 28.58 -2.88
C GLY A 88 -13.89 28.44 -4.07
N SER A 89 -14.73 27.40 -4.15
CA SER A 89 -15.86 27.45 -5.10
C SER A 89 -17.06 28.22 -4.51
N GLU A 90 -16.83 29.48 -4.11
CA GLU A 90 -17.86 30.52 -4.02
C GLU A 90 -17.81 31.51 -5.22
N GLU A 91 -16.87 31.33 -6.15
CA GLU A 91 -16.88 31.95 -7.48
C GLU A 91 -16.90 30.80 -8.49
N GLU A 92 -18.02 30.37 -9.06
CA GLU A 92 -18.77 31.06 -10.10
C GLU A 92 -20.29 30.81 -9.91
N ARG A 93 -20.98 31.83 -9.39
CA ARG A 93 -22.39 32.04 -9.72
C ARG A 93 -22.47 32.44 -11.20
N TRP A 94 -22.97 31.55 -12.07
CA TRP A 94 -23.93 31.77 -13.16
C TRP A 94 -24.06 30.54 -14.05
#